data_AF-A0A498PYJ7-F1
#
_entry.id   AF-A0A498PYJ7-F1
#
_cell.length_a   1.000
_cell.length_b   1.000
_cell.length_c   1.000
_cell.angle_alpha   90.00
_cell.angle_beta   90.00
_cell.angle_gamma   90.00
#
_symmetry.space_group_name_H-M   'P 1'
#
loop_
_entity.id
_entity.type
_entity.pdbx_description
1 polymer ?
#
loop_
_entity_poly.entity_id
_entity_poly.type
_entity_poly.pdbx_seq_one_letter_code
_entity_poly.pdbx_strand_id
1 'polypeptide(L)' 'MNPPNEYWYSSKELAELLHVDASTVRRWRTSNPPQGPAFVQVSKRVYVYHSNDVEAWLASRRVDPGAAA' A
#
# COMPACT_ATOMS: atom_id res chain seq x y z
N MET A 1 3.83 -20.54 -1.51
CA MET A 1 2.70 -19.78 -0.95
C MET A 1 3.01 -19.59 0.53
N ASN A 2 3.43 -18.39 0.93
CA ASN A 2 3.82 -18.12 2.33
C ASN A 2 2.61 -17.49 3.06
N PRO A 3 2.23 -17.97 4.26
CA PRO A 3 1.09 -17.45 5.01
C PRO A 3 1.44 -16.11 5.70
N PRO A 4 0.41 -15.36 6.15
CA PRO A 4 0.48 -13.93 6.46
C PRO A 4 0.90 -13.75 7.93
N ASN A 5 1.69 -12.75 8.34
CA ASN A 5 1.14 -11.49 8.88
C ASN A 5 2.23 -10.47 9.30
N GLU A 6 3.51 -10.64 8.99
CA GLU A 6 4.54 -9.67 9.40
C GLU A 6 5.64 -9.53 8.33
N TYR A 7 5.36 -8.73 7.31
CA TYR A 7 6.38 -8.42 6.32
C TYR A 7 6.30 -6.97 5.86
N TRP A 8 7.46 -6.47 5.48
CA TRP A 8 7.64 -5.11 5.02
C TRP A 8 7.83 -5.12 3.51
N TYR A 9 7.04 -4.33 2.79
CA TYR A 9 7.22 -4.13 1.37
C TYR A 9 8.04 -2.88 1.11
N SER A 10 8.98 -2.98 0.17
CA SER A 10 9.49 -1.81 -0.53
C SER A 10 8.41 -1.19 -1.43
N SER A 11 8.69 0.01 -1.94
CA SER A 11 7.80 0.64 -2.93
C SER A 11 7.61 -0.18 -4.20
N LYS A 12 8.62 -0.97 -4.59
CA LYS A 12 8.56 -1.82 -5.79
C LYS A 12 7.68 -3.04 -5.54
N GLU A 13 7.88 -3.73 -4.42
CA GLU A 13 7.08 -4.90 -4.06
C GLU A 13 5.60 -4.52 -3.83
N LEU A 14 5.34 -3.36 -3.22
CA LEU A 14 3.97 -2.86 -3.10
C LEU A 14 3.34 -2.59 -4.47
N ALA A 15 4.10 -2.01 -5.40
CA ALA A 15 3.62 -1.74 -6.75
C ALA A 15 3.29 -3.03 -7.50
N GLU A 16 4.16 -4.05 -7.39
CA GLU A 16 3.94 -5.38 -7.94
C GLU A 16 2.71 -6.06 -7.32
N LEU A 17 2.57 -6.01 -5.99
CA LEU A 17 1.43 -6.56 -5.25
C LEU A 17 0.10 -5.94 -5.70
N LEU A 18 0.08 -4.62 -5.86
CA LEU A 18 -1.13 -3.88 -6.25
C LEU A 18 -1.34 -3.82 -7.76
N HIS A 19 -0.44 -4.44 -8.54
CA HIS A 19 -0.43 -4.38 -10.01
C HIS A 19 -0.48 -2.94 -10.57
N VAL A 20 0.26 -2.02 -9.94
CA VAL A 20 0.41 -0.63 -10.38
C VAL A 20 1.87 -0.32 -10.71
N ASP A 21 2.11 0.77 -11.44
CA ASP A 21 3.47 1.23 -11.67
C ASP A 21 4.09 1.83 -10.39
N ALA A 22 5.39 1.65 -10.18
CA ALA A 22 6.10 2.19 -9.01
C ALA A 22 6.02 3.73 -8.91
N SER A 23 5.89 4.43 -10.04
CA SER A 23 5.64 5.88 -10.05
C SER A 23 4.28 6.25 -9.46
N THR A 24 3.28 5.36 -9.54
CA THR A 24 1.96 5.55 -8.91
C THR A 24 2.09 5.54 -7.40
N VAL A 25 2.80 4.54 -6.85
CA VAL A 25 3.07 4.44 -5.40
C VAL A 25 3.86 5.66 -4.91
N ARG A 26 4.85 6.13 -5.68
CA ARG A 26 5.56 7.38 -5.38
C ARG A 26 4.62 8.58 -5.36
N ARG A 27 3.76 8.72 -6.39
CA ARG A 27 2.81 9.82 -6.53
C ARG A 27 1.83 9.87 -5.36
N TRP A 28 1.35 8.72 -4.91
CA TRP A 28 0.48 8.61 -3.74
C TRP A 28 1.15 9.19 -2.49
N ARG A 29 2.40 8.82 -2.21
CA ARG A 29 3.14 9.38 -1.06
C ARG A 29 3.35 10.89 -1.14
N THR A 30 3.54 11.44 -2.33
CA THR A 30 3.79 12.88 -2.53
C THR A 30 2.52 13.71 -2.77
N SER A 31 1.35 13.07 -2.80
CA SER A 31 0.07 13.78 -2.94
C SER A 31 -0.26 14.54 -1.65
N ASN A 32 -1.07 15.59 -1.74
CA ASN A 32 -1.57 16.32 -0.57
C ASN A 32 -3.11 16.35 -0.59
N PRO A 33 -3.80 15.60 0.30
CA PRO A 33 -3.23 14.72 1.33
C PRO A 33 -2.54 13.47 0.74
N PRO A 34 -1.59 12.85 1.47
CA PRO A 34 -0.97 11.59 1.05
C PRO A 34 -2.03 10.52 0.82
N GLN A 35 -1.83 9.74 -0.24
CA GLN A 35 -2.70 8.62 -0.58
C GLN A 35 -1.93 7.30 -0.41
N GLY A 36 -2.67 6.18 -0.51
CA GLY A 36 -2.10 4.84 -0.40
C GLY A 36 -2.04 4.32 1.04
N PRO A 37 -1.46 3.13 1.23
CA PRO A 37 -1.20 2.59 2.55
C PRO A 37 -0.27 3.47 3.38
N ALA A 38 -0.35 3.34 4.71
CA ALA A 38 0.60 3.95 5.61
C ALA A 38 2.03 3.48 5.28
N PHE A 39 2.99 4.40 5.38
CA PHE A 39 4.39 4.16 5.01
C PHE A 39 5.34 4.68 6.08
N VAL A 40 6.48 4.01 6.19
CA VAL A 40 7.59 4.44 7.04
C VAL A 40 8.75 4.88 6.16
N GLN A 41 9.28 6.07 6.42
CA GLN A 41 10.51 6.53 5.79
C GLN A 41 11.71 6.03 6.59
N VAL A 42 12.41 5.03 6.05
CA VAL A 42 13.63 4.47 6.67
C VAL A 42 14.84 5.37 6.40
N SER A 43 14.89 6.00 5.22
CA SER A 43 15.94 6.96 4.85
C SER A 43 15.44 7.95 3.80
N LYS A 44 16.31 8.88 3.37
CA LYS A 44 15.96 9.95 2.40
C LYS A 44 15.23 9.44 1.14
N ARG A 45 15.52 8.22 0.68
CA ARG A 45 14.90 7.62 -0.54
C ARG A 45 14.30 6.23 -0.32
N VAL A 46 14.33 5.70 0.90
CA VAL A 46 13.85 4.36 1.21
C VAL A 46 12.56 4.47 2.02
N TYR A 47 11.50 3.92 1.46
CA TYR A 47 10.17 3.86 2.05
C TYR A 47 9.69 2.42 2.08
N VAL A 48 9.14 2.02 3.20
CA VAL A 48 8.61 0.68 3.43
C VAL A 48 7.17 0.73 3.92
N TYR A 49 6.46 -0.37 3.71
CA TYR A 49 5.04 -0.52 4.02
C TYR A 49 4.83 -1.78 4.83
N HIS A 50 4.19 -1.67 5.99
CA HIS A 50 3.88 -2.85 6.78
C HIS A 50 2.69 -3.60 6.16
N SER A 51 2.72 -4.93 6.18
CA SER A 51 1.63 -5.77 5.63
C SER A 51 0.25 -5.37 6.18
N ASN A 52 0.15 -5.17 7.49
CA ASN A 52 -1.11 -4.80 8.14
C ASN A 52 -1.64 -3.43 7.67
N ASP A 53 -0.75 -2.48 7.38
CA ASP A 53 -1.16 -1.15 6.91
C ASP A 53 -1.68 -1.23 5.46
N VAL A 54 -1.05 -2.07 4.64
CA VAL A 54 -1.50 -2.35 3.27
C VAL A 54 -2.87 -3.02 3.29
N GLU A 55 -3.05 -4.03 4.12
CA GLU A 55 -4.33 -4.74 4.27
C GLU A 55 -5.43 -3.83 4.82
N ALA A 56 -5.14 -3.04 5.86
CA ALA A 56 -6.09 -2.07 6.41
C ALA A 56 -6.51 -1.04 5.35
N TRP A 57 -5.57 -0.57 4.54
CA TRP A 57 -5.86 0.35 3.45
C TRP A 57 -6.73 -0.30 2.36
N LEU A 58 -6.43 -1.54 1.96
CA LEU A 58 -7.25 -2.29 1.00
C LEU A 58 -8.67 -2.54 1.54
N ALA A 59 -8.77 -2.92 2.81
CA ALA A 59 -10.05 -3.11 3.49
C ALA A 59 -10.89 -1.83 3.54
N SER A 60 -10.25 -0.67 3.78
CA SER A 60 -10.94 0.63 3.79
C SER A 60 -11.54 1.03 2.44
N ARG A 61 -11.00 0.48 1.34
CA ARG A 61 -11.43 0.76 -0.04
C ARG A 61 -12.27 -0.36 -0.65
N ARG A 62 -12.49 -1.44 0.11
CA ARG A 62 -13.30 -2.56 -0.32
C ARG A 62 -14.73 -2.08 -0.52
N VAL A 63 -15.17 -2.07 -1.77
CA VAL A 63 -16.59 -1.92 -2.11
C VAL A 63 -17.20 -3.31 -2.11
N ASP A 64 -18.22 -3.52 -1.29
CA ASP A 64 -19.01 -4.75 -1.32
C ASP A 64 -20.12 -4.60 -2.38
N PRO A 65 -20.09 -5.38 -3.49
CA PRO A 65 -21.10 -5.30 -4.52
C PRO A 65 -22.52 -5.58 -4.01
N GLY A 66 -22.67 -6.33 -2.91
CA GLY A 66 -23.98 -6.63 -2.30
C GLY A 66 -24.51 -5.53 -1.37
N ALA A 67 -23.68 -4.54 -1.00
CA ALA A 67 -24.07 -3.41 -0.17
C ALA A 67 -24.46 -2.17 -0.99
N ALA A 68 -24.15 -2.16 -2.29
CA ALA A 68 -24.61 -1.15 -3.25
C ALA A 68 -25.91 -1.62 -3.90
N ALA A 69 -27.01 -1.56 -3.14
CA ALA A 69 -28.37 -1.71 -3.67
C ALA A 69 -28.77 -0.48 -4.50
#